data_AF-A0A5C5RHX2-F1
#
_entry.id   AF-A0A5C5RHX2-F1
#
_cell.length_a   1.000
_cell.length_b   1.000
_cell.length_c   1.000
_cell.angle_alpha   90.00
_cell.angle_beta   90.00
_cell.angle_gamma   90.00
#
_symmetry.space_group_name_H-M   'P 1'
#
loop_
_entity.id
_entity.type
_entity.pdbx_description
1 polymer ?
#
loop_
_entity_poly.entity_id
_entity_poly.type
_entity_poly.pdbx_seq_one_letter_code
_entity_poly.pdbx_strand_id
1 'polypeptide(L)' 'MVVVEGVSKLFGQRKVVDDVSITIPKNKVTSLIGPNGAGKSTLLGMMSRLIDPDAGSIKIDDRLI' A
#
# COMPACT_ATOMS: atom_id res chain seq x y z
N MET A 1 -8.69 -3.97 10.31
CA MET A 1 -7.24 -4.18 10.17
C MET A 1 -6.95 -4.17 8.69
N VAL A 2 -5.87 -3.50 8.28
CA VAL A 2 -5.38 -3.59 6.89
C VAL A 2 -4.02 -4.27 6.93
N VAL A 3 -3.82 -5.27 6.08
CA VAL A 3 -2.53 -5.96 5.95
C VAL A 3 -2.06 -5.78 4.52
N VAL A 4 -0.85 -5.27 4.36
CA VAL A 4 -0.15 -5.11 3.08
C VAL A 4 1.03 -6.07 3.13
N GLU A 5 1.14 -6.95 2.15
CA GLU A 5 2.17 -8.00 2.10
C GLU A 5 2.91 -7.92 0.75
N GLY A 6 4.18 -7.50 0.82
CA GLY A 6 5.11 -7.45 -0.31
C GLY A 6 4.64 -6.60 -1.49
N VAL A 7 3.90 -5.52 -1.22
CA VAL A 7 3.25 -4.75 -2.28
C VAL A 7 4.23 -3.88 -3.04
N SER A 8 4.17 -3.97 -4.36
CA SER A 8 4.98 -3.16 -5.28
C SER A 8 4.13 -2.48 -6.35
N LYS A 9 4.56 -1.29 -6.77
CA LYS A 9 3.98 -0.55 -7.90
C LYS A 9 5.05 0.11 -8.74
N LEU A 10 4.96 -0.14 -10.04
CA LEU A 10 5.77 0.46 -11.08
C LEU A 10 4.93 1.45 -11.90
N PHE A 11 5.55 2.57 -12.26
CA PHE A 11 5.06 3.45 -13.31
C PHE A 11 6.16 3.57 -14.36
N GLY A 12 5.93 2.96 -15.53
CA GLY A 12 6.99 2.74 -16.51
C GLY A 12 8.11 1.89 -15.91
N GLN A 13 9.34 2.41 -15.91
CA GLN A 13 10.51 1.71 -15.34
C GLN A 13 10.77 2.07 -13.87
N ARG A 14 10.02 3.00 -13.29
CA ARG A 14 10.25 3.47 -11.92
C ARG A 14 9.39 2.69 -10.93
N LYS A 15 10.02 2.02 -9.97
CA LYS A 15 9.34 1.52 -8.77
C LYS A 15 9.00 2.70 -7.85
N VAL A 16 7.71 2.94 -7.66
CA VAL A 16 7.19 3.99 -6.76
C VAL A 16 6.86 3.42 -5.38
N VAL A 17 6.46 2.15 -5.33
CA VAL A 17 6.38 1.34 -4.11
C VAL A 17 7.15 0.06 -4.41
N ASP A 18 8.06 -0.34 -3.50
CA ASP A 18 8.91 -1.51 -3.69
C ASP A 18 8.86 -2.39 -2.43
N ASP A 19 8.25 -3.56 -2.57
CA ASP A 19 8.16 -4.62 -1.57
C ASP A 19 7.73 -4.16 -0.16
N VAL A 20 6.69 -3.33 -0.09
CA VAL A 20 6.20 -2.78 1.19
C VAL A 20 5.30 -3.78 1.90
N SER A 21 5.63 -4.06 3.16
CA SER A 21 4.80 -4.84 4.07
C SER A 21 4.46 -4.04 5.33
N ILE A 22 3.17 -3.90 5.65
CA ILE A 22 2.69 -3.16 6.83
C ILE A 22 1.36 -3.71 7.33
N THR A 23 1.21 -3.77 8.65
CA THR A 23 -0.06 -4.08 9.32
C THR A 23 -0.59 -2.84 10.01
N ILE A 24 -1.78 -2.40 9.61
CA ILE A 24 -2.50 -1.27 10.19
C ILE A 24 -3.60 -1.79 11.13
N PRO A 25 -3.47 -1.54 12.45
CA PRO A 25 -4.42 -2.05 13.43
C PRO A 25 -5.82 -1.45 13.24
N LYS A 26 -6.84 -2.26 13.55
CA LYS A 26 -8.24 -1.79 13.56
C LYS A 26 -8.42 -0.75 14.66
N ASN A 27 -9.29 0.24 14.44
CA ASN A 27 -9.64 1.28 15.42
C ASN A 27 -8.44 2.12 15.91
N LYS A 28 -7.44 2.33 15.05
CA LYS A 28 -6.28 3.16 15.32
C LYS A 28 -6.06 4.14 14.18
N VAL A 29 -5.65 5.36 14.54
CA VAL A 29 -5.17 6.35 13.56
C VAL A 29 -3.72 6.01 13.24
N THR A 30 -3.41 5.82 11.97
CA THR A 30 -2.06 5.56 11.47
C THR A 30 -1.71 6.62 10.44
N SER A 31 -0.54 7.25 10.58
CA SER A 31 -0.05 8.26 9.65
C SER A 31 1.06 7.70 8.77
N LEU A 32 0.98 7.95 7.47
CA LEU A 32 2.03 7.62 6.52
C LEU A 32 2.81 8.90 6.19
N ILE A 33 4.07 8.97 6.64
CA ILE A 33 4.90 10.18 6.59
C ILE A 33 6.11 9.93 5.69
N GLY A 34 6.56 10.95 4.99
CA GLY A 34 7.73 10.90 4.11
C GLY A 34 7.77 12.05 3.12
N PRO A 35 8.87 12.26 2.40
CA PRO A 35 9.03 13.37 1.46
C PRO A 35 8.07 13.26 0.26
N ASN A 36 7.96 14.35 -0.50
CA ASN A 36 7.19 14.35 -1.75
C ASN A 36 7.78 13.33 -2.73
N GLY A 37 6.89 12.58 -3.40
CA GLY A 37 7.31 11.52 -4.34
C GLY A 37 7.72 10.19 -3.69
N ALA A 38 7.65 10.03 -2.37
CA ALA A 38 7.98 8.77 -1.67
C ALA A 38 6.94 7.64 -1.83
N GLY A 39 5.95 7.79 -2.72
CA GLY A 39 4.95 6.74 -2.98
C GLY A 39 3.76 6.68 -1.99
N LYS A 40 3.64 7.65 -1.07
CA LYS A 40 2.57 7.66 -0.04
C LYS A 40 1.15 7.58 -0.62
N SER A 41 0.81 8.49 -1.53
CA SER A 41 -0.51 8.50 -2.17
C SER A 41 -0.73 7.29 -3.06
N THR A 42 0.33 6.71 -3.63
CA THR A 42 0.27 5.47 -4.41
C THR A 42 -0.07 4.29 -3.51
N LEU A 43 0.60 4.14 -2.37
CA LEU A 43 0.29 3.10 -1.39
C LEU A 43 -1.15 3.22 -0.86
N LEU A 44 -1.57 4.43 -0.48
CA LEU A 44 -2.95 4.68 -0.06
C LEU A 44 -3.97 4.41 -1.18
N GLY A 45 -3.63 4.75 -2.42
CA GLY A 45 -4.45 4.44 -3.60
C GLY A 45 -4.64 2.94 -3.80
N MET A 46 -3.58 2.14 -3.63
CA MET A 46 -3.67 0.68 -3.68
C MET A 46 -4.51 0.11 -2.56
N MET A 47 -4.30 0.57 -1.32
CA MET A 47 -5.13 0.17 -0.18
C MET A 47 -6.61 0.54 -0.36
N SER A 48 -6.90 1.61 -1.11
CA SER A 48 -8.25 2.08 -1.40
C SER A 48 -8.83 1.50 -2.70
N ARG A 49 -8.12 0.57 -3.36
CA ARG A 49 -8.49 -0.03 -4.67
C ARG A 49 -8.69 0.97 -5.81
N LEU A 50 -8.02 2.13 -5.73
CA LEU A 50 -7.99 3.10 -6.82
C LEU A 50 -6.88 2.79 -7.82
N ILE A 51 -5.91 1.97 -7.42
CA ILE A 51 -4.74 1.57 -8.19
C ILE A 51 -4.49 0.09 -7.88
N ASP A 52 -4.29 -0.74 -8.90
CA ASP A 52 -3.91 -2.14 -8.66
C ASP A 52 -2.41 -2.24 -8.35
N PRO A 53 -1.99 -3.06 -7.37
CA PRO A 53 -0.59 -3.40 -7.18
C PRO A 53 -0.09 -4.26 -8.35
N ASP A 54 1.19 -4.12 -8.71
CA ASP A 54 1.80 -4.99 -9.72
C ASP A 54 2.33 -6.30 -9.11
N ALA A 55 2.58 -6.30 -7.79
CA ALA A 55 2.95 -7.47 -7.02
C ALA A 55 2.49 -7.32 -5.56
N GLY A 56 2.42 -8.45 -4.85
CA GLY A 56 2.00 -8.51 -3.45
C GLY A 56 0.47 -8.55 -3.29
N SER A 57 -0.01 -8.35 -2.07
CA SER A 57 -1.44 -8.35 -1.78
C SER A 57 -1.82 -7.39 -0.66
N ILE A 58 -3.08 -6.96 -0.67
CA ILE A 58 -3.67 -6.17 0.40
C ILE A 58 -4.91 -6.90 0.92
N LYS A 59 -5.09 -6.89 2.24
CA LYS A 59 -6.26 -7.46 2.93
C LYS A 59 -6.90 -6.40 3.80
N ILE A 60 -8.23 -6.29 3.77
CA ILE A 60 -9.01 -5.44 4.68
C ILE A 60 -9.98 -6.33 5.45
N ASP A 61 -9.89 -6.33 6.79
CA ASP A 61 -10.72 -7.15 7.68
C ASP A 61 -10.83 -8.61 7.17
N ASP A 62 -9.66 -9.22 6.90
CA ASP A 62 -9.44 -10.60 6.44
C ASP A 62 -9.96 -10.94 5.04
N ARG A 63 -10.50 -9.97 4.31
CA ARG A 63 -10.84 -10.14 2.90
C ARG A 63 -9.64 -9.75 2.05
N LEU A 64 -9.24 -10.65 1.16
CA LEU A 64 -8.28 -10.33 0.10
C LEU A 64 -8.93 -9.32 -0.85
N ILE A 65 -8.19 -8.29 -1.20
CA ILE A 65 -8.68 -7.19 -2.02
C ILE A 65 -7.78 -6.89 -3.20
#